data_AF-A0A6A6TH30-F1
#
_entry.id   AF-A0A6A6TH30-F1
#
_cell.length_a   1.000
_cell.length_b   1.000
_cell.length_c   1.000
_cell.angle_alpha   90.00
_cell.angle_beta   90.00
_cell.angle_gamma   90.00
#
_symmetry.space_group_name_H-M   'P 1'
#
loop_
_entity.id
_entity.type
_entity.pdbx_description
1 polymer ?
#
loop_
_entity_poly.entity_id
_entity_poly.type
_entity_poly.pdbx_seq_one_letter_code
_entity_poly.pdbx_strand_id
1 'polypeptide(L)'
;IPSRKQPKTTTKKAPPCPHSMSMLRSTRLLSAEKKQCPICYEQYFTKLPDGNEVIPVRMACQHTFCRSCIETHRSQDIKCPFPWCSAEFPIQPDSCELCAYWVRSNCDDLVLTVRAHEMTKSIENALDEFCEGQKHFRLAKTHKRKLLTHVRRTLTRFEWQYHSGADLAEVLDPFLLAINPTDILNFYGKKLRAPAPDPSVFPPRNDPDDYPQGDEPWIAGFFRQWALEYEKENGEDKYGWGVWSSKRKEEEEMWSWDWPFKRIVAHRVDANGELVYLAKWVGNGKRWPDQWINRSDFGDGTTALYDQAHGLSHASAKPKARKAPTKSKARKRQKR
;
A
#
# COMPACT_ATOMS: atom_id res chain seq x y z
N ILE A 1 -1.52 7.78 62.70
CA ILE A 1 -1.58 6.51 61.92
C ILE A 1 -0.28 6.39 61.13
N PRO A 2 0.63 5.45 61.44
CA PRO A 2 1.90 5.35 60.73
C PRO A 2 1.66 4.84 59.31
N SER A 3 2.23 5.56 58.34
CA SER A 3 2.08 5.29 56.91
C SER A 3 2.76 3.97 56.54
N ARG A 4 1.95 2.99 56.14
CA ARG A 4 2.36 1.65 55.73
C ARG A 4 3.02 1.75 54.36
N LYS A 5 4.35 1.66 54.29
CA LYS A 5 5.11 1.60 53.04
C LYS A 5 4.61 0.42 52.20
N GLN A 6 4.00 0.71 51.05
CA GLN A 6 3.59 -0.33 50.11
C GLN A 6 4.82 -1.04 49.54
N PRO A 7 4.76 -2.38 49.37
CA PRO A 7 5.85 -3.15 48.79
C PRO A 7 6.03 -2.75 47.31
N LYS A 8 7.27 -2.40 46.94
CA LYS A 8 7.67 -2.20 45.55
C LYS A 8 7.52 -3.52 44.80
N THR A 9 6.44 -3.67 44.04
CA THR A 9 6.29 -4.74 43.06
C THR A 9 7.33 -4.55 41.97
N THR A 10 8.37 -5.38 41.99
CA THR A 10 9.29 -5.52 40.86
C THR A 10 8.53 -6.20 39.72
N THR A 11 7.89 -5.40 38.87
CA THR A 11 7.34 -5.88 37.60
C THR A 11 8.49 -6.48 36.79
N LYS A 12 8.58 -7.81 36.77
CA LYS A 12 9.47 -8.55 35.86
C LYS A 12 9.09 -8.11 34.44
N LYS A 13 9.96 -7.32 33.81
CA LYS A 13 9.77 -6.95 32.40
C LYS A 13 9.69 -8.24 31.58
N ALA A 14 8.66 -8.35 30.75
CA ALA A 14 8.54 -9.45 29.80
C ALA A 14 9.83 -9.53 28.96
N PRO A 15 10.26 -10.75 28.57
CA PRO A 15 11.41 -10.89 27.69
C PRO A 15 11.17 -10.11 26.39
N PRO A 16 12.21 -9.45 25.82
CA PRO A 16 12.06 -8.74 24.57
C PRO A 16 11.73 -9.73 23.45
N CYS A 17 10.90 -9.30 22.50
CA CYS A 17 10.52 -10.12 21.35
C CYS A 17 11.75 -10.70 20.65
N PRO A 18 11.72 -11.97 20.18
CA PRO A 18 12.84 -12.56 19.42
C PRO A 18 13.15 -11.79 18.11
N HIS A 19 12.17 -11.02 17.62
CA HIS A 19 12.32 -10.10 16.50
C HIS A 19 12.79 -8.70 16.93
N SER A 20 13.22 -8.48 18.16
CA SER A 20 13.96 -7.26 18.51
C SER A 20 15.44 -7.40 18.11
N MET A 21 16.11 -6.27 17.91
CA MET A 21 17.55 -6.23 17.62
C MET A 21 18.29 -5.67 18.82
N SER A 22 19.42 -6.28 19.15
CA SER A 22 20.32 -5.77 20.18
C SER A 22 21.49 -5.04 19.53
N MET A 23 21.56 -3.71 19.68
CA MET A 23 22.71 -2.94 19.20
C MET A 23 23.97 -3.35 19.96
N LEU A 24 25.04 -3.68 19.22
CA LEU A 24 26.35 -3.95 19.81
C LEU A 24 27.12 -2.64 19.93
N ARG A 25 27.52 -2.28 21.15
CA ARG A 25 28.17 -0.99 21.45
C ARG A 25 29.70 -1.04 21.42
N SER A 26 30.28 -2.21 21.19
CA SER A 26 31.74 -2.38 21.24
C SER A 26 32.21 -3.45 20.28
N THR A 27 33.34 -3.18 19.63
CA THR A 27 34.11 -4.14 18.82
C THR A 27 34.52 -5.38 19.61
N ARG A 28 34.68 -5.28 20.94
CA ARG A 28 35.01 -6.42 21.81
C ARG A 28 33.94 -7.51 21.83
N LEU A 29 32.71 -7.18 21.43
CA LEU A 29 31.58 -8.12 21.37
C LEU A 29 31.51 -8.85 20.02
N LEU A 30 32.37 -8.50 19.06
CA LEU A 30 32.48 -9.16 17.76
C LEU A 30 33.62 -10.18 17.80
N SER A 31 33.41 -11.34 17.17
CA SER A 31 34.53 -12.26 16.91
C SER A 31 35.46 -11.67 15.85
N ALA A 32 36.73 -12.08 15.84
CA ALA A 32 37.74 -11.57 14.92
C ALA A 32 37.34 -11.70 13.43
N GLU A 33 36.56 -12.73 13.11
CA GLU A 33 36.03 -13.05 11.77
C GLU A 33 34.74 -12.28 11.41
N LYS A 34 34.09 -11.62 12.36
CA LYS A 34 32.79 -10.92 12.18
C LYS A 34 32.93 -9.41 12.30
N LYS A 35 33.95 -8.83 11.67
CA LYS A 35 34.21 -7.37 11.69
C LYS A 35 33.43 -6.58 10.63
N GLN A 36 32.74 -7.26 9.72
CA GLN A 36 31.96 -6.63 8.65
C GLN A 36 30.57 -7.24 8.51
N CYS A 37 29.66 -6.50 7.90
CA CYS A 37 28.33 -6.99 7.57
C CYS A 37 28.40 -8.06 6.48
N PRO A 38 27.77 -9.23 6.65
CA PRO A 38 27.80 -10.28 5.62
C PRO A 38 26.89 -9.97 4.41
N ILE A 39 26.08 -8.90 4.47
CA ILE A 39 25.16 -8.51 3.40
C ILE A 39 25.79 -7.40 2.54
N CYS A 40 26.14 -6.26 3.14
CA CYS A 40 26.73 -5.12 2.42
C CYS A 40 28.27 -5.10 2.42
N TYR A 41 28.93 -5.99 3.16
CA TYR A 41 30.39 -6.04 3.34
C TYR A 41 31.03 -4.81 4.00
N GLU A 42 30.24 -3.87 4.51
CA GLU A 42 30.76 -2.71 5.24
C GLU A 42 31.34 -3.12 6.60
N GLN A 43 32.45 -2.50 7.00
CA GLN A 43 33.09 -2.74 8.30
C GLN A 43 32.29 -2.10 9.43
N TYR A 44 32.05 -2.83 10.51
CA TYR A 44 31.32 -2.30 11.65
C TYR A 44 32.08 -1.19 12.37
N PHE A 45 31.33 -0.26 12.96
CA PHE A 45 31.87 0.91 13.68
C PHE A 45 32.72 1.85 12.80
N THR A 46 32.59 1.75 11.48
CA THR A 46 33.20 2.70 10.55
C THR A 46 32.19 3.78 10.15
N LYS A 47 32.70 4.99 9.89
CA LYS A 47 31.88 6.07 9.33
C LYS A 47 31.86 5.98 7.81
N LEU A 48 30.67 6.00 7.24
CA LEU A 48 30.42 6.05 5.82
C LEU A 48 30.60 7.49 5.28
N PRO A 49 30.69 7.67 3.94
CA PRO A 49 30.89 8.99 3.33
C PRO A 49 29.78 10.02 3.63
N ASP A 50 28.57 9.54 3.95
CA ASP A 50 27.42 10.35 4.35
C ASP A 50 27.47 10.77 5.84
N GLY A 51 28.49 10.34 6.58
CA GLY A 51 28.69 10.63 8.00
C GLY A 51 28.02 9.63 8.95
N ASN A 52 27.24 8.67 8.43
CA ASN A 52 26.58 7.65 9.25
C ASN A 52 27.56 6.57 9.70
N GLU A 53 27.33 6.00 10.88
CA GLU A 53 28.15 4.88 11.38
C GLU A 53 27.50 3.54 11.06
N VAL A 54 28.30 2.54 10.66
CA VAL A 54 27.85 1.17 10.43
C VAL A 54 27.60 0.48 11.77
N ILE A 55 26.38 0.58 12.29
CA ILE A 55 26.00 0.05 13.61
C ILE A 55 25.74 -1.47 13.51
N PRO A 56 26.53 -2.33 14.17
CA PRO A 56 26.22 -3.76 14.26
C PRO A 56 25.03 -4.02 15.19
N VAL A 57 24.13 -4.88 14.74
CA VAL A 57 22.99 -5.39 15.50
C VAL A 57 23.05 -6.91 15.57
N ARG A 58 22.69 -7.46 16.73
CA ARG A 58 22.58 -8.89 16.95
C ARG A 58 21.11 -9.31 17.01
N MET A 59 20.77 -10.33 16.23
CA MET A 59 19.46 -10.98 16.25
C MET A 59 19.38 -12.04 17.36
N ALA A 60 18.17 -12.54 17.66
CA ALA A 60 17.98 -13.60 18.64
C ALA A 60 18.74 -14.90 18.31
N CYS A 61 18.92 -15.24 17.02
CA CYS A 61 19.78 -16.35 16.56
C CYS A 61 21.29 -16.08 16.69
N GLN A 62 21.70 -14.99 17.35
CA GLN A 62 23.10 -14.58 17.56
C GLN A 62 23.86 -14.17 16.29
N HIS A 63 23.24 -14.23 15.11
CA HIS A 63 23.82 -13.64 13.91
C HIS A 63 23.86 -12.11 14.01
N THR A 64 24.93 -11.54 13.45
CA THR A 64 25.24 -10.11 13.53
C THR A 64 25.32 -9.53 12.13
N PHE A 65 24.65 -8.40 11.95
CA PHE A 65 24.52 -7.67 10.68
C PHE A 65 24.61 -6.17 10.96
N CYS A 66 24.69 -5.33 9.93
CA CYS A 66 24.51 -3.89 10.14
C CYS A 66 23.01 -3.60 10.28
N ARG A 67 22.69 -2.55 11.04
CA ARG A 67 21.32 -2.14 11.35
C ARG A 67 20.50 -1.91 10.06
N SER A 68 21.05 -1.16 9.12
CA SER A 68 20.40 -0.83 7.85
C SER A 68 19.98 -2.08 7.07
N CYS A 69 20.89 -3.05 6.87
CA CYS A 69 20.55 -4.26 6.13
C CYS A 69 19.46 -5.10 6.80
N ILE A 70 19.41 -5.14 8.13
CA ILE A 70 18.36 -5.90 8.84
C ILE A 70 17.03 -5.17 8.88
N GLU A 71 17.03 -3.85 9.01
CA GLU A 71 15.79 -3.07 8.88
C GLU A 71 15.20 -3.24 7.48
N THR A 72 16.01 -3.17 6.43
CA THR A 72 15.59 -3.45 5.05
C THR A 72 15.09 -4.89 4.89
N HIS A 73 15.85 -5.90 5.33
CA HIS A 73 15.42 -7.30 5.24
C HIS A 73 14.09 -7.53 5.95
N ARG A 74 13.92 -6.97 7.16
CA ARG A 74 12.70 -7.13 7.96
C ARG A 74 11.48 -6.40 7.45
N SER A 75 11.64 -5.52 6.46
CA SER A 75 10.51 -5.02 5.68
C SER A 75 9.93 -6.07 4.73
N GLN A 76 10.68 -7.15 4.44
CA GLN A 76 10.35 -8.16 3.43
C GLN A 76 10.33 -9.61 3.96
N ASP A 77 11.02 -9.90 5.07
CA ASP A 77 11.01 -11.22 5.70
C ASP A 77 11.39 -11.09 7.19
N ILE A 78 10.63 -11.76 8.06
CA ILE A 78 10.89 -11.77 9.51
C ILE A 78 11.99 -12.77 9.92
N LYS A 79 12.40 -13.66 9.02
CA LYS A 79 13.43 -14.68 9.23
C LYS A 79 14.85 -14.10 9.25
N CYS A 80 15.81 -14.91 9.67
CA CYS A 80 17.22 -14.56 9.57
C CYS A 80 17.65 -14.49 8.10
N PRO A 81 18.42 -13.47 7.66
CA PRO A 81 18.91 -13.40 6.28
C PRO A 81 19.84 -14.54 5.86
N PHE A 82 20.42 -15.28 6.81
CA PHE A 82 21.26 -16.43 6.47
C PHE A 82 20.40 -17.63 6.12
N PRO A 83 20.55 -18.21 4.91
CA PRO A 83 19.68 -19.30 4.44
C PRO A 83 19.91 -20.61 5.21
N TRP A 84 21.08 -20.80 5.84
CA TRP A 84 21.36 -21.94 6.70
C TRP A 84 20.89 -21.76 8.15
N CYS A 85 20.34 -20.59 8.51
CA CYS A 85 19.82 -20.36 9.84
C CYS A 85 18.38 -20.89 9.93
N SER A 86 18.22 -22.05 10.56
CA SER A 86 16.91 -22.69 10.80
C SER A 86 16.21 -22.18 12.07
N ALA A 87 16.66 -21.04 12.64
CA ALA A 87 16.03 -20.50 13.83
C ALA A 87 14.63 -19.97 13.50
N GLU A 88 13.62 -20.60 14.08
CA GLU A 88 12.25 -20.10 14.04
C GLU A 88 12.02 -19.14 15.21
N PHE A 89 11.48 -17.98 14.88
CA PHE A 89 11.17 -16.96 15.87
C PHE A 89 9.66 -16.86 15.98
N PRO A 90 9.06 -17.21 17.15
CA PRO A 90 7.63 -17.07 17.32
C PRO A 90 7.23 -15.61 17.16
N ILE A 91 6.22 -15.37 16.32
CA ILE A 91 5.67 -14.04 16.06
C ILE A 91 4.81 -13.64 17.26
N GLN A 92 5.05 -12.44 17.80
CA GLN A 92 4.40 -11.94 19.02
C GLN A 92 3.74 -10.58 18.75
N PRO A 93 2.61 -10.54 18.01
CA PRO A 93 2.00 -9.28 17.58
C PRO A 93 1.53 -8.42 18.75
N ASP A 94 1.09 -9.02 19.86
CA ASP A 94 0.59 -8.30 21.04
C ASP A 94 1.69 -7.55 21.82
N SER A 95 2.95 -7.93 21.66
CA SER A 95 4.08 -7.39 22.44
C SER A 95 5.20 -6.79 21.60
N CYS A 96 5.08 -6.82 20.26
CA CYS A 96 6.10 -6.33 19.34
C CYS A 96 5.47 -5.64 18.13
N GLU A 97 5.70 -4.34 17.97
CA GLU A 97 5.19 -3.54 16.85
C GLU A 97 5.64 -4.09 15.49
N LEU A 98 6.88 -4.60 15.39
CA LEU A 98 7.37 -5.23 14.17
C LEU A 98 6.60 -6.52 13.86
N CYS A 99 6.32 -7.35 14.87
CA CYS A 99 5.49 -8.54 14.67
C CYS A 99 4.06 -8.18 14.33
N ALA A 100 3.48 -7.17 14.98
CA ALA A 100 2.14 -6.68 14.67
C ALA A 100 2.06 -6.18 13.23
N TYR A 101 3.05 -5.39 12.81
CA TYR A 101 3.19 -4.95 11.42
C TYR A 101 3.34 -6.14 10.48
N TRP A 102 4.24 -7.08 10.78
CA TRP A 102 4.50 -8.25 9.96
C TRP A 102 3.26 -9.12 9.79
N VAL A 103 2.51 -9.41 10.86
CA VAL A 103 1.23 -10.13 10.82
C VAL A 103 0.19 -9.35 10.04
N ARG A 104 0.09 -8.02 10.20
CA ARG A 104 -0.84 -7.23 9.38
C ARG A 104 -0.47 -7.25 7.90
N SER A 105 0.83 -7.29 7.59
CA SER A 105 1.36 -7.21 6.23
C SER A 105 1.49 -8.56 5.54
N ASN A 106 1.50 -9.66 6.31
CA ASN A 106 1.76 -11.04 5.87
C ASN A 106 0.85 -12.06 6.55
N CYS A 107 -0.31 -11.64 7.08
CA CYS A 107 -1.38 -12.57 7.37
C CYS A 107 -1.68 -13.32 6.08
N ASP A 108 -2.04 -14.60 6.19
CA ASP A 108 -2.53 -15.46 5.09
C ASP A 108 -3.88 -14.92 4.54
N ASP A 109 -3.90 -13.64 4.16
CA ASP A 109 -5.00 -13.01 3.46
C ASP A 109 -4.89 -13.58 2.05
N LEU A 110 -5.72 -14.59 1.78
CA LEU A 110 -5.99 -15.05 0.43
C LEU A 110 -6.10 -13.84 -0.48
N VAL A 111 -5.48 -13.90 -1.65
CA VAL A 111 -5.53 -12.79 -2.60
C VAL A 111 -6.25 -13.22 -3.85
N LEU A 112 -6.94 -12.27 -4.47
CA LEU A 112 -7.55 -12.43 -5.76
C LEU A 112 -6.58 -11.95 -6.84
N THR A 113 -6.26 -12.86 -7.77
CA THR A 113 -5.68 -12.45 -9.06
C THR A 113 -6.79 -11.81 -9.89
N VAL A 114 -6.64 -10.54 -10.26
CA VAL A 114 -7.66 -9.83 -11.05
C VAL A 114 -7.76 -10.44 -12.45
N ARG A 115 -8.88 -11.08 -12.75
CA ARG A 115 -9.21 -11.67 -14.06
C ARG A 115 -10.35 -10.90 -14.69
N ALA A 116 -10.03 -9.85 -15.43
CA ALA A 116 -10.98 -8.78 -15.76
C ALA A 116 -12.26 -9.27 -16.45
N HIS A 117 -12.13 -10.14 -17.46
CA HIS A 117 -13.28 -10.67 -18.19
C HIS A 117 -14.17 -11.55 -17.29
N GLU A 118 -13.56 -12.47 -16.56
CA GLU A 118 -14.26 -13.40 -15.66
C GLU A 118 -15.00 -12.65 -14.54
N MET A 119 -14.27 -11.79 -13.82
CA MET A 119 -14.79 -11.00 -12.72
C MET A 119 -15.89 -10.03 -13.18
N THR A 120 -15.74 -9.38 -14.34
CA THR A 120 -16.80 -8.51 -14.88
C THR A 120 -18.10 -9.29 -15.08
N LYS A 121 -18.03 -10.50 -15.62
CA LYS A 121 -19.21 -11.35 -15.85
C LYS A 121 -19.81 -11.84 -14.53
N SER A 122 -18.97 -12.25 -13.58
CA SER A 122 -19.41 -12.64 -12.23
C SER A 122 -20.15 -11.50 -11.52
N ILE A 123 -19.58 -10.29 -11.53
CA ILE A 123 -20.19 -9.08 -10.97
C ILE A 123 -21.52 -8.77 -11.65
N GLU A 124 -21.57 -8.85 -12.99
CA GLU A 124 -22.80 -8.57 -13.74
C GLU A 124 -23.94 -9.51 -13.33
N ASN A 125 -23.67 -10.81 -13.21
CA ASN A 125 -24.64 -11.81 -12.79
C ASN A 125 -25.08 -11.58 -11.33
N ALA A 126 -24.13 -11.41 -10.42
CA ALA A 126 -24.42 -11.18 -8.99
C ALA A 126 -25.25 -9.89 -8.80
N LEU A 127 -24.97 -8.84 -9.59
CA LEU A 127 -25.72 -7.59 -9.53
C LEU A 127 -27.16 -7.76 -10.04
N ASP A 128 -27.38 -8.56 -11.09
CA ASP A 128 -28.72 -8.87 -11.58
C ASP A 128 -29.54 -9.64 -10.54
N GLU A 129 -28.98 -10.73 -10.00
CA GLU A 129 -29.62 -11.53 -8.96
C GLU A 129 -29.98 -10.67 -7.73
N PHE A 130 -29.04 -9.82 -7.29
CA PHE A 130 -29.25 -8.91 -6.17
C PHE A 130 -30.38 -7.89 -6.46
N CYS A 131 -30.42 -7.31 -7.65
CA CYS A 131 -31.46 -6.34 -8.06
C CYS A 131 -32.84 -6.99 -8.28
N GLU A 132 -32.89 -8.26 -8.65
CA GLU A 132 -34.14 -9.01 -8.82
C GLU A 132 -34.80 -9.27 -7.48
N GLY A 133 -34.01 -9.71 -6.48
CA GLY A 133 -34.48 -9.98 -5.12
C GLY A 133 -34.92 -8.73 -4.36
N GLN A 134 -34.36 -7.56 -4.67
CA GLN A 134 -34.55 -6.34 -3.88
C GLN A 134 -34.94 -5.13 -4.75
N LYS A 135 -36.24 -4.84 -4.82
CA LYS A 135 -36.83 -3.80 -5.70
C LYS A 135 -36.19 -2.41 -5.55
N HIS A 136 -35.71 -2.06 -4.35
CA HIS A 136 -35.13 -0.75 -4.08
C HIS A 136 -33.76 -0.54 -4.76
N PHE A 137 -32.99 -1.62 -4.95
CA PHE A 137 -31.69 -1.58 -5.62
C PHE A 137 -31.77 -1.62 -7.16
N ARG A 138 -32.95 -1.87 -7.74
CA ARG A 138 -33.13 -1.98 -9.19
C ARG A 138 -32.55 -0.79 -9.96
N LEU A 139 -31.61 -1.06 -10.85
CA LEU A 139 -31.01 -0.04 -11.71
C LEU A 139 -31.72 0.04 -13.05
N ALA A 140 -31.82 1.26 -13.60
CA ALA A 140 -32.18 1.42 -15.01
C ALA A 140 -31.05 0.82 -15.88
N LYS A 141 -31.40 0.22 -17.01
CA LYS A 141 -30.45 -0.42 -17.95
C LYS A 141 -29.28 0.48 -18.32
N THR A 142 -29.54 1.79 -18.47
CA THR A 142 -28.51 2.80 -18.77
C THR A 142 -27.51 2.99 -17.63
N HIS A 143 -27.97 3.07 -16.38
CA HIS A 143 -27.10 3.19 -15.19
C HIS A 143 -26.30 1.91 -14.96
N LYS A 144 -26.93 0.73 -15.07
CA LYS A 144 -26.23 -0.56 -14.97
C LYS A 144 -25.10 -0.66 -16.00
N ARG A 145 -25.37 -0.31 -17.26
CA ARG A 145 -24.36 -0.33 -18.33
C ARG A 145 -23.19 0.62 -18.04
N LYS A 146 -23.45 1.82 -17.52
CA LYS A 146 -22.39 2.76 -17.13
C LYS A 146 -21.50 2.18 -16.01
N LEU A 147 -22.13 1.62 -14.98
CA LEU A 147 -21.42 0.96 -13.88
C LEU A 147 -20.56 -0.21 -14.36
N LEU A 148 -21.11 -1.12 -15.15
CA LEU A 148 -20.36 -2.28 -15.67
C LEU A 148 -19.23 -1.86 -16.62
N THR A 149 -19.40 -0.75 -17.32
CA THR A 149 -18.33 -0.15 -18.14
C THR A 149 -17.16 0.32 -17.26
N HIS A 150 -17.47 0.95 -16.12
CA HIS A 150 -16.47 1.32 -15.13
C HIS A 150 -15.78 0.09 -14.55
N VAL A 151 -16.54 -0.87 -14.04
CA VAL A 151 -16.02 -2.14 -13.49
C VAL A 151 -15.06 -2.81 -14.48
N ARG A 152 -15.49 -2.98 -15.74
CA ARG A 152 -14.66 -3.57 -16.79
C ARG A 152 -13.36 -2.78 -16.99
N ARG A 153 -13.44 -1.46 -17.14
CA ARG A 153 -12.26 -0.61 -17.36
C ARG A 153 -11.30 -0.68 -16.18
N THR A 154 -11.81 -0.63 -14.96
CA THR A 154 -11.05 -0.72 -13.72
C THR A 154 -10.37 -2.08 -13.61
N LEU A 155 -11.09 -3.18 -13.76
CA LEU A 155 -10.51 -4.52 -13.72
C LEU A 155 -9.50 -4.75 -14.86
N THR A 156 -9.73 -4.21 -16.05
CA THR A 156 -8.76 -4.29 -17.14
C THR A 156 -7.48 -3.51 -16.80
N ARG A 157 -7.58 -2.35 -16.15
CA ARG A 157 -6.41 -1.59 -15.70
C ARG A 157 -5.56 -2.39 -14.70
N PHE A 158 -6.19 -3.10 -13.77
CA PHE A 158 -5.52 -3.86 -12.71
C PHE A 158 -5.41 -5.37 -13.01
N GLU A 159 -5.63 -5.81 -14.24
CA GLU A 159 -5.63 -7.24 -14.55
C GLU A 159 -4.28 -7.87 -14.20
N TRP A 160 -4.34 -9.06 -13.60
CA TRP A 160 -3.20 -9.82 -13.08
C TRP A 160 -2.54 -9.25 -11.83
N GLN A 161 -3.02 -8.13 -11.29
CA GLN A 161 -2.63 -7.67 -9.95
C GLN A 161 -3.31 -8.51 -8.86
N TYR A 162 -2.69 -8.54 -7.69
CA TYR A 162 -3.20 -9.25 -6.52
C TYR A 162 -3.82 -8.28 -5.53
N HIS A 163 -5.10 -8.47 -5.21
CA HIS A 163 -5.85 -7.66 -4.26
C HIS A 163 -6.50 -8.57 -3.21
N SER A 164 -6.57 -8.15 -1.96
CA SER A 164 -7.57 -8.77 -1.07
C SER A 164 -8.98 -8.41 -1.55
N GLY A 165 -9.99 -9.16 -1.11
CA GLY A 165 -11.40 -8.87 -1.39
C GLY A 165 -11.77 -7.45 -0.94
N ALA A 166 -11.25 -7.02 0.21
CA ALA A 166 -11.43 -5.65 0.69
C ALA A 166 -10.79 -4.60 -0.23
N ASP A 167 -9.54 -4.80 -0.66
CA ASP A 167 -8.85 -3.88 -1.56
C ASP A 167 -9.60 -3.81 -2.91
N LEU A 168 -9.98 -4.97 -3.45
CA LEU A 168 -10.68 -5.05 -4.73
C LEU A 168 -12.03 -4.33 -4.67
N ALA A 169 -12.76 -4.44 -3.56
CA ALA A 169 -14.00 -3.70 -3.35
C ALA A 169 -13.79 -2.18 -3.38
N GLU A 170 -12.74 -1.67 -2.73
CA GLU A 170 -12.39 -0.25 -2.78
C GLU A 170 -12.01 0.19 -4.19
N VAL A 171 -11.25 -0.64 -4.91
CA VAL A 171 -10.87 -0.40 -6.32
C VAL A 171 -12.10 -0.26 -7.22
N LEU A 172 -13.13 -1.09 -6.98
CA LEU A 172 -14.35 -1.12 -7.79
C LEU A 172 -15.35 -0.03 -7.44
N ASP A 173 -15.21 0.64 -6.29
CA ASP A 173 -16.12 1.68 -5.84
C ASP A 173 -15.92 2.99 -6.64
N PRO A 174 -16.86 3.36 -7.54
CA PRO A 174 -16.69 4.53 -8.40
C PRO A 174 -16.77 5.85 -7.63
N PHE A 175 -17.31 5.85 -6.41
CA PHE A 175 -17.46 7.06 -5.59
C PHE A 175 -16.28 7.28 -4.66
N LEU A 176 -15.54 6.22 -4.33
CA LEU A 176 -14.40 6.28 -3.43
C LEU A 176 -13.16 6.88 -4.10
N LEU A 177 -12.90 6.47 -5.35
CA LEU A 177 -11.74 6.91 -6.14
C LEU A 177 -12.03 8.16 -6.99
N ALA A 178 -13.13 8.85 -6.71
CA ALA A 178 -13.59 10.01 -7.46
C ALA A 178 -12.70 11.24 -7.17
N ILE A 179 -11.94 11.71 -8.17
CA ILE A 179 -11.24 13.00 -8.05
C ILE A 179 -12.25 14.15 -7.88
N ASN A 180 -13.38 14.09 -8.60
CA ASN A 180 -14.51 15.00 -8.43
C ASN A 180 -15.78 14.24 -8.05
N PRO A 181 -16.18 14.24 -6.77
CA PRO A 181 -17.41 13.60 -6.31
C PRO A 181 -18.67 14.09 -7.02
N THR A 182 -18.72 15.38 -7.39
CA THR A 182 -19.88 15.99 -8.05
C THR A 182 -20.05 15.47 -9.47
N ASP A 183 -18.96 15.36 -10.24
CA ASP A 183 -19.01 14.85 -11.61
C ASP A 183 -19.40 13.37 -11.65
N ILE A 184 -18.86 12.58 -10.71
CA ILE A 184 -19.21 11.17 -10.56
C ILE A 184 -20.69 11.01 -10.17
N LEU A 185 -21.19 11.84 -9.25
CA LEU A 185 -22.62 11.84 -8.90
C LEU A 185 -23.50 12.18 -10.11
N ASN A 186 -23.12 13.18 -10.90
CA ASN A 186 -23.84 13.56 -12.12
C ASN A 186 -23.79 12.44 -13.17
N PHE A 187 -22.67 11.74 -13.29
CA PHE A 187 -22.47 10.70 -14.29
C PHE A 187 -23.26 9.41 -13.99
N TYR A 188 -23.19 8.91 -12.76
CA TYR A 188 -23.86 7.66 -12.35
C TYR A 188 -25.29 7.87 -11.81
N GLY A 189 -25.58 9.08 -11.31
CA GLY A 189 -26.89 9.46 -10.78
C GLY A 189 -27.08 9.15 -9.30
N LYS A 190 -28.04 9.86 -8.69
CA LYS A 190 -28.34 9.80 -7.24
C LYS A 190 -28.74 8.40 -6.76
N LYS A 191 -29.39 7.59 -7.61
CA LYS A 191 -29.87 6.26 -7.23
C LYS A 191 -28.72 5.29 -6.90
N LEU A 192 -27.60 5.40 -7.61
CA LEU A 192 -26.43 4.56 -7.34
C LEU A 192 -25.64 5.06 -6.12
N ARG A 193 -25.64 6.38 -5.87
CA ARG A 193 -25.00 6.99 -4.69
C ARG A 193 -25.79 6.78 -3.40
N ALA A 194 -27.10 6.54 -3.49
CA ALA A 194 -27.97 6.41 -2.34
C ALA A 194 -27.47 5.35 -1.35
N PRO A 195 -27.62 5.58 -0.04
CA PRO A 195 -27.27 4.56 0.93
C PRO A 195 -28.23 3.38 0.90
N ALA A 196 -27.79 2.25 1.44
CA ALA A 196 -28.65 1.11 1.66
C ALA A 196 -29.75 1.48 2.69
N PRO A 197 -31.03 1.12 2.47
CA PRO A 197 -32.07 1.34 3.47
C PRO A 197 -31.75 0.65 4.81
N ASP A 198 -31.11 -0.51 4.74
CA ASP A 198 -30.57 -1.26 5.86
C ASP A 198 -29.08 -1.54 5.59
N PRO A 199 -28.14 -0.86 6.27
CA PRO A 199 -26.71 -1.09 6.10
C PRO A 199 -26.26 -2.49 6.54
N SER A 200 -27.02 -3.18 7.40
CA SER A 200 -26.62 -4.47 7.96
C SER A 200 -26.65 -5.62 6.94
N VAL A 201 -27.27 -5.39 5.77
CA VAL A 201 -27.28 -6.37 4.67
C VAL A 201 -25.91 -6.54 4.02
N PHE A 202 -24.99 -5.58 4.23
CA PHE A 202 -23.64 -5.63 3.71
C PHE A 202 -22.63 -5.85 4.84
N PRO A 203 -21.49 -6.52 4.56
CA PRO A 203 -20.38 -6.60 5.51
C PRO A 203 -19.94 -5.20 5.97
N PRO A 204 -19.37 -5.05 7.18
CA PRO A 204 -18.84 -3.76 7.63
C PRO A 204 -17.63 -3.33 6.78
N ARG A 205 -17.41 -2.01 6.68
CA ARG A 205 -16.25 -1.44 5.98
C ARG A 205 -15.02 -1.47 6.89
N ASN A 206 -13.84 -1.64 6.30
CA ASN A 206 -12.56 -1.63 7.03
C ASN A 206 -12.16 -0.23 7.50
N ASP A 207 -12.44 0.78 6.68
CA ASP A 207 -12.09 2.18 6.92
C ASP A 207 -13.36 3.03 7.13
N PRO A 208 -13.69 3.38 8.38
CA PRO A 208 -14.90 4.15 8.67
C PRO A 208 -14.84 5.59 8.16
N ASP A 209 -13.65 6.11 7.80
CA ASP A 209 -13.47 7.50 7.38
C ASP A 209 -13.73 7.71 5.87
N ASP A 210 -14.11 6.67 5.13
CA ASP A 210 -14.35 6.78 3.70
C ASP A 210 -15.67 7.44 3.34
N TYR A 211 -16.68 7.21 4.17
CA TYR A 211 -17.99 7.82 4.03
C TYR A 211 -18.44 8.29 5.40
N PRO A 212 -19.18 9.42 5.48
CA PRO A 212 -19.89 9.77 6.70
C PRO A 212 -20.80 8.61 7.13
N GLN A 213 -21.04 8.50 8.44
CA GLN A 213 -21.88 7.45 9.00
C GLN A 213 -23.27 7.45 8.35
N GLY A 214 -23.67 6.30 7.79
CA GLY A 214 -24.96 6.14 7.12
C GLY A 214 -25.00 6.62 5.66
N ASP A 215 -23.92 7.24 5.16
CA ASP A 215 -23.84 7.77 3.80
C ASP A 215 -23.04 6.86 2.85
N GLU A 216 -22.74 5.61 3.24
CA GLU A 216 -22.10 4.66 2.31
C GLU A 216 -23.06 4.32 1.16
N PRO A 217 -22.68 4.52 -0.12
CA PRO A 217 -23.49 4.09 -1.24
C PRO A 217 -23.75 2.58 -1.19
N TRP A 218 -24.98 2.14 -1.42
CA TRP A 218 -25.29 0.69 -1.41
C TRP A 218 -24.44 -0.09 -2.41
N ILE A 219 -24.05 0.52 -3.54
CA ILE A 219 -23.22 -0.17 -4.53
C ILE A 219 -21.82 -0.48 -4.00
N ALA A 220 -21.31 0.35 -3.10
CA ALA A 220 -20.03 0.10 -2.43
C ALA A 220 -20.15 -1.09 -1.47
N GLY A 221 -21.27 -1.19 -0.75
CA GLY A 221 -21.61 -2.36 0.06
C GLY A 221 -21.73 -3.64 -0.79
N PHE A 222 -22.39 -3.56 -1.94
CA PHE A 222 -22.51 -4.67 -2.90
C PHE A 222 -21.13 -5.16 -3.38
N PHE A 223 -20.25 -4.27 -3.82
CA PHE A 223 -18.91 -4.67 -4.25
C PHE A 223 -18.09 -5.30 -3.13
N ARG A 224 -18.24 -4.80 -1.89
CA ARG A 224 -17.59 -5.41 -0.73
C ARG A 224 -18.11 -6.81 -0.46
N GLN A 225 -19.43 -7.01 -0.47
CA GLN A 225 -20.00 -8.34 -0.31
C GLN A 225 -19.51 -9.30 -1.40
N TRP A 226 -19.64 -8.91 -2.67
CA TRP A 226 -19.21 -9.73 -3.80
C TRP A 226 -17.72 -10.07 -3.72
N ALA A 227 -16.85 -9.09 -3.44
CA ALA A 227 -15.41 -9.31 -3.45
C ALA A 227 -14.95 -10.23 -2.31
N LEU A 228 -15.56 -10.13 -1.12
CA LEU A 228 -15.26 -11.01 0.01
C LEU A 228 -15.76 -12.44 -0.23
N GLU A 229 -16.94 -12.60 -0.80
CA GLU A 229 -17.47 -13.92 -1.19
C GLU A 229 -16.60 -14.55 -2.30
N TYR A 230 -16.23 -13.76 -3.31
CA TYR A 230 -15.38 -14.21 -4.41
C TYR A 230 -13.96 -14.57 -3.93
N GLU A 231 -13.38 -13.82 -2.98
CA GLU A 231 -12.10 -14.16 -2.31
C GLU A 231 -12.20 -15.46 -1.53
N LYS A 232 -13.29 -15.69 -0.80
CA LYS A 232 -13.48 -16.95 -0.07
C LYS A 232 -13.51 -18.17 -1.00
N GLU A 233 -14.08 -18.02 -2.19
CA GLU A 233 -14.23 -19.11 -3.17
C GLU A 233 -13.01 -19.28 -4.08
N ASN A 234 -12.34 -18.19 -4.46
CA ASN A 234 -11.33 -18.14 -5.52
C ASN A 234 -9.98 -17.58 -5.06
N GLY A 235 -9.86 -17.25 -3.77
CA GLY A 235 -8.66 -16.70 -3.18
C GLY A 235 -7.48 -17.66 -3.29
N GLU A 236 -6.31 -17.10 -3.58
CA GLU A 236 -5.07 -17.83 -3.79
C GLU A 236 -4.06 -17.43 -2.69
N ASP A 237 -3.29 -18.39 -2.16
CA ASP A 237 -2.16 -18.10 -1.28
C ASP A 237 -0.99 -17.59 -2.14
N LYS A 238 -0.93 -16.27 -2.32
CA LYS A 238 0.10 -15.59 -3.11
C LYS A 238 0.56 -14.33 -2.41
N TYR A 239 1.84 -14.02 -2.64
CA TYR A 239 2.52 -12.86 -2.10
C TYR A 239 2.85 -11.85 -3.19
N GLY A 240 2.95 -10.58 -2.80
CA GLY A 240 3.36 -9.48 -3.68
C GLY A 240 2.20 -8.83 -4.45
N TRP A 241 2.55 -8.17 -5.56
CA TRP A 241 1.69 -7.22 -6.27
C TRP A 241 0.86 -7.82 -7.42
N GLY A 242 1.26 -8.98 -7.94
CA GLY A 242 0.66 -9.54 -9.15
C GLY A 242 1.65 -10.31 -10.01
N VAL A 243 1.15 -10.79 -11.15
CA VAL A 243 1.98 -11.28 -12.25
C VAL A 243 2.21 -10.12 -13.22
N TRP A 244 3.46 -9.98 -13.69
CA TRP A 244 3.74 -9.16 -14.86
C TRP A 244 2.99 -9.70 -16.06
N SER A 245 1.84 -9.11 -16.36
CA SER A 245 1.18 -9.37 -17.63
C SER A 245 1.84 -8.49 -18.68
N SER A 246 2.32 -9.11 -19.75
CA SER A 246 2.81 -8.43 -20.96
C SER A 246 1.64 -7.80 -21.72
N LYS A 247 0.87 -6.93 -21.06
CA LYS A 247 -0.33 -6.42 -21.71
C LYS A 247 0.00 -5.33 -22.71
N ARG A 248 -0.09 -5.80 -23.95
CA ARG A 248 -0.38 -5.10 -25.21
C ARG A 248 0.70 -4.12 -25.64
N LYS A 249 1.51 -4.64 -26.56
CA LYS A 249 2.20 -3.89 -27.61
C LYS A 249 1.35 -2.70 -28.06
N GLU A 250 2.05 -1.60 -28.29
CA GLU A 250 1.63 -0.31 -28.87
C GLU A 250 1.47 0.81 -27.84
N GLU A 251 2.50 1.66 -27.85
CA GLU A 251 2.65 2.99 -27.24
C GLU A 251 3.30 3.05 -25.84
N GLU A 252 4.64 3.11 -25.91
CA GLU A 252 5.62 3.58 -24.92
C GLU A 252 5.56 3.00 -23.50
N GLU A 253 6.53 2.12 -23.26
CA GLU A 253 6.96 1.48 -22.01
C GLU A 253 7.26 2.48 -20.87
N MET A 254 6.23 3.10 -20.31
CA MET A 254 6.28 3.55 -18.92
C MET A 254 5.60 2.48 -18.07
N TRP A 255 6.38 1.49 -17.67
CA TRP A 255 5.97 0.45 -16.73
C TRP A 255 5.75 1.07 -15.34
N SER A 256 4.60 1.71 -15.11
CA SER A 256 4.20 2.11 -13.76
C SER A 256 3.28 1.05 -13.17
N TRP A 257 3.71 0.44 -12.07
CA TRP A 257 2.80 -0.24 -11.16
C TRP A 257 1.94 0.84 -10.51
N ASP A 258 0.87 1.24 -11.19
CA ASP A 258 -0.12 2.14 -10.62
C ASP A 258 -0.88 1.36 -9.55
N TRP A 259 -0.52 1.53 -8.29
CA TRP A 259 -1.43 1.14 -7.21
C TRP A 259 -2.55 2.18 -7.12
N PRO A 260 -3.82 1.77 -6.90
CA PRO A 260 -4.90 2.72 -6.84
C PRO A 260 -4.71 3.67 -5.65
N PHE A 261 -4.55 4.93 -6.00
CA PHE A 261 -4.57 6.05 -5.07
C PHE A 261 -6.03 6.35 -4.67
N LYS A 262 -6.26 6.51 -3.36
CA LYS A 262 -7.58 6.74 -2.78
C LYS A 262 -7.90 8.22 -2.66
N ARG A 263 -7.10 8.96 -1.88
CA ARG A 263 -7.26 10.41 -1.67
C ARG A 263 -6.01 11.07 -1.08
N ILE A 264 -5.89 12.39 -1.26
CA ILE A 264 -4.89 13.21 -0.55
C ILE A 264 -5.50 13.54 0.81
N VAL A 265 -4.76 13.24 1.87
CA VAL A 265 -5.18 13.49 3.27
C VAL A 265 -4.61 14.81 3.77
N ALA A 266 -3.38 15.13 3.38
CA ALA A 266 -2.70 16.34 3.81
C ALA A 266 -1.69 16.80 2.75
N HIS A 267 -1.17 18.02 2.91
CA HIS A 267 -0.06 18.55 2.13
C HIS A 267 0.93 19.28 3.05
N ARG A 268 2.18 19.42 2.62
CA ARG A 268 3.19 20.27 3.27
C ARG A 268 4.25 20.71 2.26
N VAL A 269 5.03 21.72 2.63
CA VAL A 269 6.24 22.10 1.90
C VAL A 269 7.43 21.34 2.48
N ASP A 270 8.21 20.67 1.63
CA ASP A 270 9.39 19.93 2.03
C ASP A 270 10.62 20.85 2.27
N ALA A 271 11.77 20.25 2.59
CA ALA A 271 13.01 21.00 2.82
C ALA A 271 13.55 21.73 1.56
N ASN A 272 13.12 21.31 0.37
CA ASN A 272 13.49 21.91 -0.91
C ASN A 272 12.54 23.05 -1.33
N GLY A 273 11.50 23.30 -0.54
CA GLY A 273 10.45 24.26 -0.90
C GLY A 273 9.42 23.68 -1.88
N GLU A 274 9.41 22.36 -2.08
CA GLU A 274 8.47 21.67 -2.98
C GLU A 274 7.23 21.20 -2.21
N LEU A 275 6.07 21.26 -2.87
CA LEU A 275 4.81 20.81 -2.29
C LEU A 275 4.72 19.28 -2.40
N VAL A 276 4.61 18.62 -1.24
CA VAL A 276 4.42 17.18 -1.12
C VAL A 276 3.08 16.87 -0.46
N TYR A 277 2.51 15.72 -0.79
CA TYR A 277 1.17 15.33 -0.37
C TYR A 277 1.20 14.01 0.37
N LEU A 278 0.42 13.91 1.45
CA LEU A 278 0.17 12.67 2.15
C LEU A 278 -0.93 11.91 1.39
N ALA A 279 -0.51 10.93 0.60
CA ALA A 279 -1.39 10.07 -0.17
C ALA A 279 -1.87 8.90 0.68
N LYS A 280 -3.19 8.68 0.66
CA LYS A 280 -3.84 7.47 1.15
C LYS A 280 -4.09 6.53 -0.02
N TRP A 281 -3.66 5.29 0.13
CA TRP A 281 -3.75 4.24 -0.88
C TRP A 281 -4.97 3.35 -0.63
N VAL A 282 -5.43 2.64 -1.65
CA VAL A 282 -6.37 1.53 -1.45
C VAL A 282 -5.71 0.44 -0.61
N GLY A 283 -6.46 -0.10 0.36
CA GLY A 283 -5.93 -1.09 1.31
C GLY A 283 -5.05 -0.49 2.41
N ASN A 284 -5.19 0.82 2.67
CA ASN A 284 -4.43 1.51 3.71
C ASN A 284 -4.61 0.82 5.08
N GLY A 285 -3.51 0.65 5.80
CA GLY A 285 -3.46 0.06 7.15
C GLY A 285 -3.10 -1.43 7.18
N LYS A 286 -3.38 -2.16 6.10
CA LYS A 286 -2.94 -3.57 5.94
C LYS A 286 -1.70 -3.71 5.07
N ARG A 287 -1.71 -3.14 3.86
CA ARG A 287 -0.61 -3.30 2.89
C ARG A 287 0.27 -2.07 2.72
N TRP A 288 -0.33 -0.89 2.74
CA TRP A 288 0.37 0.36 2.46
C TRP A 288 0.06 1.40 3.53
N PRO A 289 1.06 1.93 4.25
CA PRO A 289 0.82 3.09 5.09
C PRO A 289 0.57 4.32 4.20
N ASP A 290 0.01 5.37 4.79
CA ASP A 290 -0.01 6.69 4.14
C ASP A 290 1.42 7.15 3.86
N GLN A 291 1.65 7.72 2.67
CA GLN A 291 2.99 8.12 2.22
C GLN A 291 3.01 9.55 1.73
N TRP A 292 4.09 10.26 2.07
CA TRP A 292 4.38 11.57 1.49
C TRP A 292 4.99 11.36 0.11
N ILE A 293 4.31 11.83 -0.93
CA ILE A 293 4.76 11.72 -2.32
C ILE A 293 4.76 13.09 -3.01
N ASN A 294 5.58 13.22 -4.05
CA ASN A 294 5.67 14.46 -4.81
C ASN A 294 4.49 14.59 -5.77
N ARG A 295 4.24 15.81 -6.23
CA ARG A 295 3.22 16.06 -7.26
C ARG A 295 3.41 15.22 -8.51
N SER A 296 4.67 15.06 -8.95
CA SER A 296 5.04 14.30 -10.15
C SER A 296 4.73 12.82 -10.05
N ASP A 297 4.56 12.31 -8.83
CA ASP A 297 4.27 10.90 -8.58
C ASP A 297 2.76 10.62 -8.69
N PHE A 298 1.94 11.66 -8.80
CA PHE A 298 0.54 11.54 -9.17
C PHE A 298 0.36 11.56 -10.69
N GLY A 299 -0.64 10.81 -11.18
CA GLY A 299 -1.12 10.97 -12.56
C GLY A 299 -1.67 12.37 -12.82
N ASP A 300 -1.59 12.80 -14.07
CA ASP A 300 -1.99 14.14 -14.51
C ASP A 300 -3.38 14.54 -14.00
N GLY A 301 -3.45 15.74 -13.41
CA GLY A 301 -4.71 16.34 -12.94
C GLY A 301 -5.20 15.88 -11.56
N THR A 302 -4.62 14.83 -10.96
CA THR A 302 -5.08 14.30 -9.66
C THR A 302 -4.99 15.31 -8.52
N THR A 303 -3.93 16.11 -8.50
CA THR A 303 -3.69 17.13 -7.47
C THR A 303 -4.47 18.42 -7.71
N ALA A 304 -4.93 18.69 -8.94
CA ALA A 304 -5.44 20.01 -9.33
C ALA A 304 -6.69 20.43 -8.53
N LEU A 305 -7.64 19.51 -8.34
CA LEU A 305 -8.85 19.80 -7.56
C LEU A 305 -8.55 19.98 -6.08
N TYR A 306 -7.62 19.20 -5.54
CA TYR A 306 -7.17 19.35 -4.17
C TYR A 306 -6.48 20.70 -3.96
N ASP A 307 -5.57 21.08 -4.85
CA ASP A 307 -4.84 22.33 -4.81
C ASP A 307 -5.80 23.53 -4.88
N GLN A 308 -6.78 23.47 -5.78
CA GLN A 308 -7.81 24.50 -5.90
C GLN A 308 -8.62 24.64 -4.61
N ALA A 309 -9.06 23.52 -4.02
CA ALA A 309 -9.87 23.53 -2.80
C ALA A 309 -9.11 24.06 -1.57
N HIS A 310 -7.77 23.91 -1.55
CA HIS A 310 -6.92 24.33 -0.43
C HIS A 310 -6.15 25.63 -0.73
N GLY A 311 -6.41 26.29 -1.87
CA GLY A 311 -5.75 27.54 -2.24
C GLY A 311 -4.23 27.40 -2.46
N LEU A 312 -3.78 26.23 -2.91
CA LEU A 312 -2.35 25.94 -3.07
C LEU A 312 -1.84 26.49 -4.40
N SER A 313 -0.90 27.42 -4.32
CA SER A 313 -0.18 27.93 -5.49
C SER A 313 1.17 27.26 -5.61
N HIS A 314 1.43 26.67 -6.78
CA HIS A 314 2.75 26.15 -7.09
C HIS A 314 3.66 27.33 -7.43
N ALA A 315 4.74 27.51 -6.66
CA ALA A 315 5.79 28.43 -7.06
C ALA A 315 6.26 28.00 -8.46
N SER A 316 5.96 28.82 -9.48
CA SER A 316 6.33 28.54 -10.86
C SER A 316 7.82 28.20 -10.86
N ALA A 317 8.15 26.94 -11.16
CA ALA A 317 9.53 26.49 -11.19
C ALA A 317 10.33 27.50 -12.01
N LYS A 318 11.26 28.23 -11.37
CA LYS A 318 12.16 29.13 -12.10
C LYS A 318 12.77 28.28 -13.22
N PRO A 319 12.64 28.69 -14.50
CA PRO A 319 13.08 27.86 -15.61
C PRO A 319 14.54 27.49 -15.38
N LYS A 320 14.81 26.20 -15.16
CA LYS A 320 16.17 25.68 -15.03
C LYS A 320 16.89 26.11 -16.31
N ALA A 321 17.88 27.00 -16.17
CA ALA A 321 18.66 27.51 -17.29
C ALA A 321 19.14 26.32 -18.13
N ARG A 322 18.66 26.23 -19.38
CA ARG A 322 19.10 25.23 -20.35
C ARG A 322 20.63 25.27 -20.41
N LYS A 323 21.30 24.25 -19.86
CA LYS A 323 22.73 24.05 -20.13
C LYS A 323 22.85 23.80 -21.64
N ALA A 324 23.62 24.66 -22.30
CA ALA A 324 23.85 24.59 -23.73
C ALA A 324 24.38 23.19 -24.12
N PRO A 325 23.89 22.59 -25.23
CA PRO A 325 24.34 21.27 -25.65
C PRO A 325 25.82 21.31 -26.02
N THR A 326 26.63 20.54 -25.30
CA THR A 326 28.02 20.26 -25.64
C THR A 326 28.06 19.42 -26.92
N LYS A 327 28.64 20.00 -27.99
CA LYS A 327 28.85 19.35 -29.28
C LYS A 327 29.66 18.05 -29.10
N SER A 328 29.03 16.88 -29.21
CA SER A 328 29.74 15.60 -29.32
C SER A 328 30.04 15.28 -30.78
N LYS A 329 31.29 14.86 -31.03
CA LYS A 329 31.87 14.60 -32.36
C LYS A 329 31.24 13.34 -32.99
N ALA A 330 30.74 13.48 -34.21
CA ALA A 330 30.32 12.39 -35.07
C ALA A 330 31.51 11.50 -35.47
N ARG A 331 31.41 10.19 -35.20
CA ARG A 331 32.38 9.17 -35.62
C ARG A 331 31.79 8.43 -36.83
N LYS A 332 32.35 8.69 -38.02
CA LYS A 332 32.07 7.97 -39.28
C LYS A 332 32.35 6.47 -39.11
N ARG A 333 31.39 5.63 -39.50
CA ARG A 333 31.57 4.17 -39.68
C ARG A 333 31.62 3.89 -41.19
N GLN A 334 32.78 3.45 -41.68
CA GLN A 334 32.94 2.85 -43.01
C GLN A 334 32.41 1.42 -42.97
N LYS A 335 31.60 1.05 -43.98
CA LYS A 335 31.21 -0.33 -44.27
C LYS A 335 32.25 -0.96 -45.19
N ARG A 336 32.57 -2.23 -44.95
CA ARG A 336 32.98 -3.22 -45.95
C ARG A 336 31.91 -4.29 -45.98
#